data_AF-C5L8M9-F1
#
_entry.id   AF-C5L8M9-F1
#
_cell.length_a   1.000
_cell.length_b   1.000
_cell.length_c   1.000
_cell.angle_alpha   90.00
_cell.angle_beta   90.00
_cell.angle_gamma   90.00
#
_symmetry.space_group_name_H-M   'P 1'
#
loop_
_entity.id
_entity.type
_entity.pdbx_description
1 polymer ?
#
loop_
_entity_poly.entity_id
_entity_poly.type
_entity_poly.pdbx_seq_one_letter_code
_entity_poly.pdbx_strand_id
1 'polypeptide(L)'
;MVDEIKKAHQEDADNPDAPQYDIKVVIYADDLCVGVKSDSIDGLVYGITRARQAAKAWSEREGFSLAEAKEELWVGGGDLTRSLIGDRLPELRGKMKEEVKWLGLTMKSSPKGGICFRRQAERSLEEA
;
A
#
# COMPACT_ATOMS: atom_id res chain seq x y z
N MET A 1 6.45 10.62 -9.94
CA MET A 1 6.23 9.39 -9.15
C MET A 1 4.87 8.79 -9.45
N VAL A 2 3.78 9.52 -9.18
CA VAL A 2 2.40 9.07 -9.45
C VAL A 2 2.21 8.61 -10.90
N ASP A 3 2.72 9.38 -11.86
CA ASP A 3 2.58 9.06 -13.28
C ASP A 3 3.32 7.77 -13.67
N GLU A 4 4.47 7.48 -13.05
CA GLU A 4 5.21 6.24 -13.30
C GLU A 4 4.46 5.02 -12.75
N ILE A 5 3.88 5.14 -11.56
CA ILE A 5 3.06 4.07 -10.97
C ILE A 5 1.80 3.83 -11.83
N LYS A 6 1.16 4.90 -12.30
CA LYS A 6 0.00 4.80 -13.21
C LYS A 6 0.37 4.22 -14.57
N LYS A 7 1.51 4.61 -15.13
CA LYS A 7 2.01 4.09 -16.39
C LYS A 7 2.31 2.60 -16.29
N ALA A 8 3.01 2.15 -15.24
CA ALA A 8 3.26 0.73 -15.00
C ALA A 8 1.96 -0.07 -14.89
N HIS A 9 0.94 0.47 -14.22
CA HIS A 9 -0.38 -0.16 -14.15
C HIS A 9 -1.08 -0.23 -15.52
N GLN A 10 -1.00 0.83 -16.33
CA GLN A 10 -1.58 0.81 -17.68
C GLN A 10 -0.90 -0.23 -18.59
N GLU A 11 0.44 -0.32 -18.54
CA GLU A 11 1.20 -1.34 -19.26
C GLU A 11 0.77 -2.76 -18.86
N ASP A 12 0.51 -2.98 -17.57
CA ASP A 12 0.03 -4.28 -17.08
C ASP A 12 -1.45 -4.53 -17.44
N ALA A 13 -2.30 -3.49 -17.45
CA ALA A 13 -3.71 -3.60 -17.85
C ALA A 13 -3.87 -3.98 -19.33
N ASP A 14 -2.93 -3.55 -20.17
CA ASP A 14 -2.88 -3.89 -21.59
C ASP A 14 -2.21 -5.28 -21.85
N ASN A 15 -1.67 -5.92 -20.81
CA ASN A 15 -1.02 -7.23 -20.90
C ASN A 15 -1.97 -8.37 -20.46
N PRO A 16 -2.40 -9.25 -21.38
CA PRO A 16 -3.33 -10.34 -21.04
C PRO A 16 -2.74 -11.40 -20.09
N ASP A 17 -1.41 -11.47 -19.96
CA ASP A 17 -0.74 -12.43 -19.08
C ASP A 17 -0.53 -11.86 -17.66
N ALA A 18 -0.78 -10.58 -17.43
CA ALA A 18 -0.63 -9.96 -16.13
C ALA A 18 -1.84 -10.26 -15.22
N PRO A 19 -1.63 -10.56 -13.92
CA PRO A 19 -2.72 -10.67 -12.97
C PRO A 19 -3.54 -9.37 -12.89
N GLN A 20 -4.86 -9.47 -12.77
CA GLN A 20 -5.71 -8.28 -12.66
C GLN A 20 -5.62 -7.64 -11.27
N TYR A 21 -5.36 -6.33 -11.24
CA TYR A 21 -5.37 -5.50 -10.04
C TYR A 21 -5.74 -4.06 -10.40
N ASP A 22 -6.27 -3.31 -9.44
CA ASP A 22 -6.50 -1.88 -9.53
C ASP A 22 -5.54 -1.14 -8.58
N ILE A 23 -5.21 0.10 -8.93
CA ILE A 23 -4.43 0.99 -8.06
C ILE A 23 -5.16 2.29 -7.74
N LYS A 24 -4.87 2.83 -6.56
CA LYS A 24 -5.21 4.20 -6.19
C LYS A 24 -4.02 4.85 -5.53
N VAL A 25 -3.52 5.92 -6.14
CA VAL A 25 -2.35 6.66 -5.64
C VAL A 25 -2.80 7.95 -4.98
N VAL A 26 -2.33 8.20 -3.76
CA VAL A 26 -2.57 9.43 -3.00
C VAL A 26 -1.21 10.00 -2.59
N ILE A 27 -1.00 11.29 -2.86
CA ILE A 27 0.23 12.00 -2.52
C ILE A 27 -0.11 13.26 -1.72
N TYR A 28 0.68 13.56 -0.70
CA TYR A 28 0.62 14.80 0.04
C TYR A 28 2.04 15.22 0.42
N ALA A 29 2.51 16.35 -0.12
CA ALA A 29 3.91 16.75 -0.03
C ALA A 29 4.86 15.62 -0.50
N ASP A 30 5.75 15.14 0.36
CA ASP A 30 6.68 14.04 0.13
C ASP A 30 6.13 12.66 0.53
N ASP A 31 5.00 12.61 1.23
CA ASP A 31 4.35 11.37 1.63
C ASP A 31 3.56 10.77 0.44
N LEU A 32 3.84 9.49 0.13
CA LEU A 32 3.10 8.66 -0.84
C LEU A 32 2.34 7.50 -0.19
N CYS A 33 1.07 7.32 -0.56
CA CYS A 33 0.29 6.12 -0.26
C CYS A 33 -0.24 5.49 -1.57
N VAL A 34 0.00 4.19 -1.75
CA VAL A 34 -0.52 3.41 -2.89
C VAL A 34 -1.45 2.33 -2.37
N GLY A 35 -2.74 2.45 -2.67
CA GLY A 35 -3.72 1.40 -2.47
C GLY A 35 -3.72 0.44 -3.65
N VAL A 36 -3.64 -0.85 -3.37
CA VAL A 36 -3.76 -1.93 -4.36
C VAL A 36 -4.99 -2.76 -4.02
N LYS A 37 -5.82 -3.05 -5.03
CA LYS A 37 -7.00 -3.90 -4.89
C LYS A 37 -6.93 -5.01 -5.93
N SER A 38 -7.23 -6.24 -5.53
CA SER A 38 -7.42 -7.37 -6.45
C SER A 38 -8.32 -8.39 -5.79
N ASP A 39 -9.00 -9.18 -6.62
CA ASP A 39 -9.83 -10.31 -6.17
C ASP A 39 -8.99 -11.57 -5.94
N SER A 40 -7.67 -11.51 -6.13
CA SER A 40 -6.73 -12.63 -5.92
C SER A 40 -5.49 -12.20 -5.13
N ILE A 41 -4.91 -13.16 -4.38
CA ILE A 41 -3.62 -12.96 -3.70
C ILE A 41 -2.52 -12.65 -4.72
N ASP A 42 -2.54 -13.33 -5.86
CA ASP A 42 -1.55 -13.17 -6.94
C ASP A 42 -1.57 -11.74 -7.48
N GLY A 43 -2.76 -11.19 -7.77
CA GLY A 43 -2.91 -9.81 -8.21
C GLY A 43 -2.55 -8.78 -7.14
N LEU A 44 -2.84 -9.04 -5.86
CA LEU A 44 -2.38 -8.17 -4.76
C LEU A 44 -0.85 -8.12 -4.69
N VAL A 45 -0.20 -9.29 -4.65
CA VAL A 45 1.27 -9.38 -4.57
C VAL A 45 1.92 -8.75 -5.79
N TYR A 46 1.38 -9.03 -6.98
CA TYR A 46 1.88 -8.46 -8.23
C TYR A 46 1.75 -6.93 -8.23
N GLY A 47 0.55 -6.40 -7.95
CA GLY A 47 0.31 -4.95 -7.92
C GLY A 47 1.16 -4.21 -6.88
N ILE A 48 1.32 -4.77 -5.67
CA ILE A 48 2.22 -4.21 -4.64
C ILE A 48 3.66 -4.16 -5.17
N THR A 49 4.14 -5.24 -5.78
CA THR A 49 5.50 -5.33 -6.31
C THR A 49 5.73 -4.31 -7.42
N ARG A 50 4.79 -4.21 -8.36
CA ARG A 50 4.86 -3.28 -9.49
C ARG A 50 4.84 -1.82 -9.05
N ALA A 51 3.97 -1.47 -8.11
CA ALA A 51 3.92 -0.13 -7.53
C ALA A 51 5.24 0.25 -6.84
N ARG A 52 5.83 -0.66 -6.06
CA ARG A 52 7.13 -0.44 -5.40
C ARG A 52 8.26 -0.25 -6.40
N GLN A 53 8.32 -1.11 -7.42
CA GLN A 53 9.33 -1.02 -8.48
C GLN A 53 9.22 0.31 -9.24
N ALA A 54 8.01 0.72 -9.63
CA ALA A 54 7.79 1.98 -10.32
C ALA A 54 8.16 3.20 -9.45
N ALA A 55 7.80 3.19 -8.16
CA ALA A 55 8.19 4.25 -7.23
C ALA A 55 9.72 4.34 -7.07
N LYS A 56 10.39 3.19 -6.94
CA LYS A 56 11.85 3.12 -6.80
C LYS A 56 12.56 3.60 -8.06
N ALA A 57 12.16 3.10 -9.23
CA ALA A 57 12.72 3.51 -10.52
C ALA A 57 12.55 5.02 -10.77
N TRP A 58 11.38 5.57 -10.41
CA TRP A 58 11.18 7.01 -10.43
C TRP A 58 12.17 7.74 -9.49
N SER A 59 12.31 7.28 -8.24
CA SER A 59 13.17 7.95 -7.26
C SER A 59 14.63 7.97 -7.70
N GLU A 60 15.15 6.85 -8.21
CA GLU A 60 16.52 6.72 -8.70
C GLU A 60 16.79 7.66 -9.87
N ARG A 61 15.84 7.77 -10.82
CA ARG A 61 15.97 8.67 -11.98
C ARG A 61 15.99 10.14 -11.59
N GLU A 62 15.16 10.53 -10.63
CA GLU A 62 15.08 11.93 -10.16
C GLU A 62 16.16 12.26 -9.11
N GLY A 63 17.01 11.30 -8.73
CA GLY A 63 18.07 11.50 -7.74
C GLY A 63 17.55 11.60 -6.30
N PHE A 64 16.35 11.09 -6.01
CA PHE A 64 15.79 10.97 -4.67
C PHE A 64 16.00 9.57 -4.10
N SER A 65 15.97 9.45 -2.77
CA SER A 65 15.97 8.15 -2.09
C SER A 65 14.66 7.97 -1.33
N LEU A 66 13.94 6.89 -1.62
CA LEU A 66 12.80 6.50 -0.79
C LEU A 66 13.31 6.07 0.59
N ALA A 67 12.67 6.58 1.64
CA ALA A 67 13.02 6.23 3.01
C ALA A 67 12.53 4.80 3.33
N GLU A 68 13.31 3.78 2.97
CA GLU A 68 12.93 2.37 3.15
C GLU A 68 12.54 2.02 4.60
N ALA A 69 13.13 2.69 5.58
CA ALA A 69 12.82 2.51 7.00
C ALA A 69 11.41 3.00 7.39
N LYS A 70 10.81 3.90 6.60
CA LYS A 70 9.44 4.41 6.78
C LYS A 70 8.41 3.66 5.92
N GLU A 71 8.85 2.72 5.08
CA GLU A 71 7.92 1.91 4.27
C GLU A 71 7.10 1.00 5.18
N GLU A 72 5.77 1.08 5.04
CA GLU A 72 4.82 0.24 5.75
C GLU A 72 3.88 -0.44 4.75
N LEU A 73 3.45 -1.66 5.06
CA LEU A 73 2.45 -2.37 4.27
C LEU A 73 1.23 -2.68 5.14
N TRP A 74 0.08 -2.13 4.76
CA TRP A 74 -1.19 -2.47 5.37
C TRP A 74 -1.97 -3.41 4.47
N VAL A 75 -2.37 -4.57 5.01
CA VAL A 75 -3.16 -5.58 4.30
C VAL A 75 -4.50 -5.76 5.01
N GLY A 76 -5.59 -5.42 4.31
CA GLY A 76 -6.94 -5.79 4.69
C GLY A 76 -7.25 -7.26 4.37
N GLY A 77 -8.16 -7.89 5.11
CA GLY A 77 -8.57 -9.30 4.87
C GLY A 77 -8.23 -10.29 5.98
N GLY A 78 -7.59 -9.84 7.07
CA GLY A 78 -7.30 -10.67 8.26
C GLY A 78 -5.98 -11.45 8.18
N ASP A 79 -5.75 -12.30 9.18
CA ASP A 79 -4.45 -12.97 9.39
C ASP A 79 -4.05 -13.92 8.27
N LEU A 80 -5.01 -14.63 7.67
CA LEU A 80 -4.72 -15.56 6.59
C LEU A 80 -4.18 -14.83 5.35
N THR A 81 -4.86 -13.77 4.92
CA THR A 81 -4.41 -12.93 3.79
C THR A 81 -3.04 -12.33 4.06
N ARG A 82 -2.83 -11.81 5.28
CA ARG A 82 -1.53 -11.29 5.72
C ARG A 82 -0.42 -12.35 5.65
N SER A 83 -0.69 -13.57 6.11
CA SER A 83 0.28 -14.67 6.04
C SER A 83 0.64 -15.00 4.60
N LEU A 84 -0.37 -15.19 3.72
CA LEU A 84 -0.15 -15.55 2.32
C LEU A 84 0.63 -14.49 1.55
N ILE A 85 0.32 -13.20 1.75
CA ILE A 85 1.10 -12.12 1.15
C ILE A 85 2.50 -12.09 1.76
N GLY A 86 2.64 -12.30 3.07
CA GLY A 86 3.94 -12.28 3.76
C GLY A 86 4.87 -13.43 3.35
N ASP A 87 4.33 -14.59 2.97
CA ASP A 87 5.10 -15.69 2.41
C ASP A 87 5.64 -15.37 1.02
N ARG A 88 4.91 -14.57 0.23
CA ARG A 88 5.30 -14.20 -1.14
C ARG A 88 6.11 -12.90 -1.23
N LEU A 89 6.01 -12.04 -0.22
CA LEU A 89 6.77 -10.79 -0.06
C LEU A 89 7.54 -10.81 1.26
N PRO A 90 8.52 -11.73 1.43
CA PRO A 90 9.21 -11.94 2.69
C PRO A 90 9.94 -10.68 3.19
N GLU A 91 10.41 -9.83 2.28
CA GLU A 91 11.08 -8.56 2.60
C GLU A 91 10.14 -7.51 3.20
N LEU A 92 8.83 -7.66 2.98
CA LEU A 92 7.81 -6.78 3.55
C LEU A 92 7.20 -7.34 4.84
N ARG A 93 7.47 -8.60 5.22
CA ARG A 93 6.88 -9.22 6.41
C ARG A 93 7.13 -8.41 7.69
N GLY A 94 8.33 -7.86 7.86
CA GLY A 94 8.67 -6.98 9.00
C GLY A 94 8.06 -5.58 8.94
N LYS A 95 7.54 -5.18 7.77
CA LYS A 95 6.90 -3.89 7.51
C LYS A 95 5.38 -3.98 7.50
N MET A 96 4.83 -5.19 7.56
CA MET A 96 3.39 -5.40 7.63
C MET A 96 2.82 -4.92 8.95
N LYS A 97 1.75 -4.12 8.89
CA LYS A 97 1.06 -3.59 10.07
C LYS A 97 -0.42 -3.93 10.03
N GLU A 98 -0.99 -4.13 11.21
CA GLU A 98 -2.45 -4.26 11.37
C GLU A 98 -3.18 -2.91 11.26
N GLU A 99 -2.48 -1.85 11.65
CA GLU A 99 -2.90 -0.46 11.57
C GLU A 99 -1.73 0.39 11.05
N VAL A 100 -2.03 1.38 10.22
CA VAL A 100 -1.03 2.33 9.70
C VAL A 100 -1.45 3.76 10.01
N LYS A 101 -0.47 4.64 10.21
CA LYS A 101 -0.73 6.06 10.42
C LYS A 101 -0.42 6.82 9.13
N TRP A 102 -1.40 7.57 8.63
CA TRP A 102 -1.29 8.35 7.41
C TRP A 102 -1.81 9.76 7.63
N LEU A 103 -0.98 10.78 7.42
CA LEU A 103 -1.33 12.20 7.59
C LEU A 103 -2.03 12.51 8.92
N GLY A 104 -1.53 11.92 10.00
CA GLY A 104 -2.09 12.10 11.34
C GLY A 104 -3.29 11.20 11.66
N LEU A 105 -3.85 10.47 10.69
CA LEU A 105 -4.98 9.55 10.86
C LEU A 105 -4.50 8.12 11.03
N THR A 106 -5.00 7.42 12.05
CA THR A 106 -4.81 5.96 12.16
C THR A 106 -5.86 5.24 11.33
N MET A 107 -5.39 4.40 10.40
CA MET A 107 -6.22 3.52 9.58
C MET A 107 -6.10 2.08 10.07
N LYS A 108 -7.24 1.46 10.40
CA LYS A 108 -7.33 0.04 10.77
C LYS A 108 -8.49 -0.61 10.03
N SER A 109 -8.27 -1.83 9.55
CA SER A 109 -9.36 -2.65 8.99
C SER A 109 -10.32 -3.04 10.11
N SER A 110 -11.58 -2.63 9.99
CA SER A 110 -12.64 -3.22 10.81
C SER A 110 -12.97 -4.64 10.33
N PRO A 111 -13.60 -5.50 11.16
CA PRO A 111 -14.10 -6.81 10.73
C PRO A 111 -15.08 -6.74 9.55
N LYS A 112 -15.65 -5.56 9.27
CA LYS A 112 -16.56 -5.30 8.14
C LYS A 112 -15.85 -4.67 6.93
N GLY A 113 -14.52 -4.57 6.94
CA GLY A 113 -13.72 -4.04 5.82
C GLY A 113 -13.65 -2.50 5.73
N GLY A 114 -14.31 -1.75 6.62
CA GLY A 114 -14.20 -0.29 6.67
C GLY A 114 -12.95 0.21 7.41
N ILE A 115 -12.51 1.44 7.08
CA ILE A 115 -11.46 2.16 7.81
C ILE A 115 -12.05 2.67 9.14
N CYS A 116 -11.50 2.23 10.26
CA CYS A 116 -11.93 2.67 11.57
C CYS A 116 -11.15 3.90 12.04
N PHE A 117 -11.78 5.08 12.05
CA PHE A 117 -11.22 6.31 12.62
C PHE A 117 -11.48 6.47 14.12
N ARG A 118 -12.16 5.50 14.76
CA ARG A 118 -12.62 5.62 16.16
C ARG A 118 -11.50 5.98 17.13
N ARG A 119 -10.33 5.35 17.00
CA ARG A 119 -9.18 5.60 17.87
C ARG A 119 -8.61 7.02 17.73
N GLN A 120 -8.70 7.61 16.53
CA GLN A 120 -8.35 9.01 16.30
C GLN A 120 -9.37 9.94 16.95
N ALA A 121 -10.67 9.66 16.76
CA ALA A 121 -11.74 10.44 17.36
C ALA A 121 -11.70 10.40 18.90
N GLU A 122 -11.42 9.23 19.49
CA GLU A 122 -11.27 9.06 20.94
C GLU A 122 -10.07 9.84 21.48
N ARG A 123 -8.89 9.76 20.83
CA ARG A 123 -7.71 10.55 21.24
C ARG A 123 -7.92 12.06 21.11
N SER A 124 -8.56 12.52 20.04
CA SER A 124 -8.91 13.94 19.87
C SER A 124 -9.87 14.47 20.93
N LEU A 125 -10.68 13.60 21.56
CA LEU A 125 -11.59 13.97 22.64
C LEU A 125 -10.92 13.94 24.02
N GLU A 126 -9.92 13.09 24.22
CA GLU A 126 -9.15 13.02 25.47
C GLU A 126 -8.07 14.09 25.58
N GLU A 127 -7.56 14.59 24.45
CA GLU A 127 -6.54 15.64 24.36
C GLU A 127 -7.13 17.08 24.21
N ALA A 128 -8.47 17.22 24.29
CA ALA A 128 -9.21 18.50 24.20
C ALA A 128 -9.75 18.97 25.57
#